data_AF-A0A4U1CUF5-F1
#
_entry.id   AF-A0A4U1CUF5-F1
#
_cell.length_a   1.000
_cell.length_b   1.000
_cell.length_c   1.000
_cell.angle_alpha   90.00
_cell.angle_beta   90.00
_cell.angle_gamma   90.00
#
_symmetry.space_group_name_H-M   'P 1'
#
loop_
_entity.id
_entity.type
_entity.pdbx_description
1 polymer ?
#
loop_
_entity_poly.entity_id
_entity_poly.type
_entity_poly.pdbx_seq_one_letter_code
_entity_poly.pdbx_strand_id
1 'polypeptide(L)'
;MATNFTIEPSVQNVLSELEILRKKIVSSNIQGWGAIFLGVVFLIVAIALGQLVAGLIVAAITIIPGGIILYRISDETDLYKSRFKQDVVGAALNAVDQTLTLDPYNGILEAEFRFSQLFTTEPDRYHTEDLVTGKIDKTSFYFAEVHAEYKTETQTKNGRQVTWNDILKGIVFTADFNKHFNGVTVIRPKDFGSSIGAWFSKNVYSFGDKNVVELENDAFNKNFVVYSTDQIEARYILTPAIMERIGDLNERSAYTVSLSFINSSMYIAFPLDQNYFEPPVFKSLLAPDLLDNDMSILKFMYDIVHELDLNTRIWTKQ
;
A
#
# COMPACT_ATOMS: atom_id res chain seq x y z
N MET A 1 -17.45 -4.05 11.49
CA MET A 1 -17.76 -3.99 12.95
C MET A 1 -16.52 -3.45 13.63
N ALA A 2 -16.62 -2.36 14.38
CA ALA A 2 -15.50 -1.84 15.17
C ALA A 2 -15.12 -2.89 16.21
N THR A 3 -14.00 -3.58 15.98
CA THR A 3 -13.34 -4.36 17.01
C THR A 3 -12.84 -3.38 18.05
N ASN A 4 -13.42 -3.40 19.25
CA ASN A 4 -12.91 -2.64 20.39
C ASN A 4 -11.53 -3.20 20.75
N PHE A 5 -10.51 -2.72 20.03
CA PHE A 5 -9.12 -2.95 20.34
C PHE A 5 -8.88 -2.41 21.75
N THR A 6 -8.70 -3.31 22.71
CA THR A 6 -8.48 -2.89 24.09
C THR A 6 -7.02 -2.50 24.19
N ILE A 7 -6.75 -1.20 24.00
CA ILE A 7 -5.39 -0.65 24.06
C ILE A 7 -4.78 -1.00 25.42
N GLU A 8 -3.77 -1.88 25.42
CA GLU A 8 -3.06 -2.24 26.64
C GLU A 8 -2.49 -0.98 27.33
N PRO A 9 -2.39 -0.95 28.67
CA PRO A 9 -1.83 0.19 29.39
C PRO A 9 -0.42 0.59 28.94
N SER A 10 0.37 -0.38 28.47
CA SER A 10 1.69 -0.19 27.85
C SER A 10 1.60 0.70 26.60
N VAL A 11 0.64 0.42 25.72
CA VAL A 11 0.40 1.18 24.47
C VAL A 11 -0.14 2.58 24.77
N GLN A 12 -0.96 2.76 25.82
CA GLN A 12 -1.47 4.09 26.20
C GLN A 12 -0.36 5.06 26.62
N ASN A 13 0.66 4.56 27.34
CA ASN A 13 1.83 5.36 27.71
C ASN A 13 2.62 5.77 26.47
N VAL A 14 2.85 4.83 25.55
CA VAL A 14 3.52 5.10 24.26
C VAL A 14 2.75 6.16 23.47
N LEU A 15 1.42 6.02 23.32
CA LEU A 15 0.59 6.99 22.59
C LEU A 15 0.70 8.40 23.20
N SER A 16 0.78 8.49 24.53
CA SER A 16 0.95 9.77 25.23
C SER A 16 2.32 10.41 24.95
N GLU A 17 3.39 9.61 24.95
CA GLU A 17 4.73 10.06 24.57
C GLU A 17 4.79 10.52 23.10
N LEU A 18 4.21 9.73 22.21
CA LEU A 18 4.14 10.05 20.78
C LEU A 18 3.30 11.30 20.51
N GLU A 19 2.23 11.55 21.28
CA GLU A 19 1.43 12.76 21.16
C GLU A 19 2.22 14.03 21.53
N ILE A 20 3.13 13.94 22.52
CA ILE A 20 4.06 15.03 22.86
C ILE A 20 5.02 15.30 21.69
N LEU A 21 5.61 14.23 21.13
CA LEU A 21 6.49 14.33 19.96
C LEU A 21 5.74 14.93 18.76
N ARG A 22 4.52 14.46 18.46
CA ARG A 22 3.68 14.98 17.39
C ARG A 22 3.43 16.48 17.54
N LYS A 23 3.06 16.96 18.73
CA LYS A 23 2.85 18.40 18.99
C LYS A 23 4.11 19.21 18.76
N LYS A 24 5.28 18.70 19.17
CA LYS A 24 6.57 19.33 18.91
C LYS A 24 6.88 19.40 17.42
N ILE A 25 6.64 18.31 16.67
CA ILE A 25 6.82 18.24 15.22
C ILE A 25 5.93 19.25 14.52
N VAL A 26 4.63 19.26 14.82
CA VAL A 26 3.67 20.22 14.23
C VAL A 26 4.08 21.66 14.53
N SER A 27 4.41 21.97 15.79
CA SER A 27 4.80 23.33 16.16
C SER A 27 6.09 23.77 15.47
N SER A 28 7.09 22.90 15.36
CA SER A 28 8.37 23.21 14.71
C SER A 28 8.21 23.35 13.20
N ASN A 29 7.37 22.52 12.57
CA ASN A 29 7.04 22.65 11.15
C ASN A 29 6.32 23.97 10.86
N ILE A 30 5.35 24.36 11.68
CA ILE A 30 4.66 25.66 11.54
C ILE A 30 5.65 26.82 11.68
N GLN A 31 6.54 26.78 12.68
CA GLN A 31 7.55 27.82 12.89
C GLN A 31 8.55 27.89 11.74
N GLY A 32 9.08 26.75 11.29
CA GLY A 32 10.06 26.67 10.20
C GLY A 32 9.50 27.18 8.88
N TRP A 33 8.35 26.64 8.45
CA TRP A 33 7.68 27.09 7.23
C TRP A 33 7.17 28.53 7.32
N GLY A 34 6.67 28.95 8.49
CA GLY A 34 6.25 30.33 8.74
C GLY A 34 7.41 31.32 8.58
N ALA A 35 8.59 31.00 9.11
CA ALA A 35 9.78 31.84 8.97
C ALA A 35 10.26 31.95 7.51
N ILE A 36 10.24 30.83 6.76
CA ILE A 36 10.57 30.81 5.34
C ILE A 36 9.57 31.65 4.53
N PHE A 37 8.27 31.45 4.77
CA PHE A 37 7.20 32.19 4.09
C PHE A 37 7.34 33.70 4.32
N LEU A 38 7.54 34.14 5.57
CA LEU A 38 7.76 35.55 5.90
C LEU A 38 8.98 36.12 5.19
N GLY A 39 10.07 35.36 5.09
CA GLY A 39 11.28 35.76 4.35
C GLY A 39 11.03 35.98 2.86
N VAL A 40 10.29 35.05 2.24
CA VAL A 40 9.92 35.14 0.81
C VAL A 40 9.02 36.34 0.56
N VAL A 41 8.00 36.55 1.41
CA VAL A 41 7.09 37.71 1.31
C VAL A 41 7.86 39.02 1.45
N PHE A 42 8.75 39.13 2.43
CA PHE A 42 9.56 40.33 2.62
C PHE A 42 10.49 40.60 1.42
N LEU A 43 11.09 39.56 0.86
CA LEU A 43 11.93 39.68 -0.33
C LEU A 43 11.14 40.23 -1.53
N ILE A 44 9.92 39.71 -1.77
CA ILE A 44 9.04 40.18 -2.84
C ILE A 44 8.69 41.66 -2.65
N VAL A 45 8.33 42.07 -1.43
CA VAL A 45 8.02 43.47 -1.11
C VAL A 45 9.24 44.37 -1.30
N ALA A 46 10.42 43.94 -0.85
CA ALA A 46 11.66 44.70 -1.00
C ALA A 46 12.04 44.88 -2.48
N ILE A 47 11.84 43.86 -3.32
CA ILE A 47 12.03 43.96 -4.78
C ILE A 47 11.09 45.00 -5.38
N ALA A 48 9.81 44.98 -5.01
CA ALA A 48 8.82 45.95 -5.50
C ALA A 48 9.15 47.40 -5.11
N LEU A 49 9.82 47.60 -3.97
CA LEU A 49 10.28 48.90 -3.47
C LEU A 49 11.69 49.29 -3.94
N GLY A 50 12.35 48.47 -4.77
CA GLY A 50 13.71 48.72 -5.26
C GLY A 50 14.82 48.53 -4.21
N GLN A 51 14.53 47.87 -3.08
CA GLN A 51 15.42 47.66 -1.94
C GLN A 51 16.03 46.25 -1.93
N LEU A 52 16.61 45.80 -3.05
CA LEU A 52 17.02 44.40 -3.23
C LEU A 52 18.01 43.90 -2.16
N VAL A 53 19.05 44.68 -1.84
CA VAL A 53 20.11 44.26 -0.89
C VAL A 53 19.53 44.08 0.52
N ALA A 54 18.70 45.03 0.99
CA ALA A 54 18.04 44.91 2.29
C ALA A 54 17.05 43.73 2.32
N GLY A 55 16.32 43.51 1.22
CA GLY A 55 15.43 42.36 1.06
C GLY A 55 16.15 41.03 1.21
N LEU A 56 17.31 40.86 0.56
CA LEU A 56 18.11 39.63 0.63
C LEU A 56 18.66 39.37 2.04
N ILE A 57 19.10 40.42 2.75
CA ILE A 57 19.60 40.29 4.12
C ILE A 57 18.49 39.81 5.07
N VAL A 58 17.31 40.44 5.01
CA VAL A 58 16.17 40.04 5.86
C VAL A 58 15.68 38.65 5.50
N ALA A 59 15.60 38.32 4.21
CA ALA A 59 15.24 36.99 3.76
C ALA A 59 16.21 35.92 4.29
N ALA A 60 17.52 36.18 4.26
CA ALA A 60 18.51 35.26 4.83
C ALA A 60 18.34 35.06 6.34
N ILE A 61 18.05 36.13 7.08
CA ILE A 61 17.84 36.10 8.54
C ILE A 61 16.64 35.23 8.94
N THR A 62 15.61 35.13 8.10
CA THR A 62 14.42 34.31 8.43
C THR A 62 14.44 32.92 7.78
N ILE A 63 14.90 32.81 6.52
CA ILE A 63 14.91 31.55 5.77
C ILE A 63 15.94 30.58 6.36
N ILE A 64 17.14 31.05 6.74
CA ILE A 64 18.20 30.17 7.25
C ILE A 64 17.78 29.51 8.58
N PRO A 65 17.33 30.25 9.61
CA PRO A 65 16.83 29.62 10.83
C PRO A 65 15.61 28.73 10.58
N GLY A 66 14.71 29.11 9.68
CA GLY A 66 13.57 28.28 9.29
C GLY A 66 14.02 26.92 8.73
N GLY A 67 14.99 26.93 7.81
CA GLY A 67 15.61 25.72 7.29
C GLY A 67 16.31 24.87 8.35
N ILE A 68 17.01 25.49 9.31
CA ILE A 68 17.65 24.79 10.43
C ILE A 68 16.62 24.11 11.34
N ILE A 69 15.49 24.78 11.63
CA ILE A 69 14.39 24.19 12.41
C ILE A 69 13.84 22.95 11.69
N LEU A 70 13.57 23.06 10.39
CA LEU A 70 13.06 21.95 9.58
C LEU A 70 14.07 20.79 9.46
N TYR A 71 15.36 21.10 9.37
CA TYR A 71 16.40 20.08 9.36
C TYR A 71 16.54 19.36 10.71
N ARG A 72 16.38 20.06 11.84
CA ARG A 72 16.49 19.43 13.17
C ARG A 72 15.27 18.58 13.52
N ILE A 73 14.09 18.95 13.03
CA ILE A 73 12.86 18.21 13.33
C ILE A 73 12.69 16.97 12.44
N SER A 74 13.48 16.80 11.36
CA SER A 74 13.38 15.63 10.49
C SER A 74 13.67 14.34 11.27
N ASP A 75 14.75 14.30 12.05
CA ASP A 75 15.13 13.13 12.83
C ASP A 75 14.05 12.75 13.86
N GLU A 76 13.41 13.77 14.46
CA GLU A 76 12.31 13.57 15.42
C GLU A 76 11.03 13.09 14.73
N THR A 77 10.81 13.51 13.48
CA THR A 77 9.70 13.04 12.64
C THR A 77 9.90 11.57 12.25
N ASP A 78 11.12 11.19 11.89
CA ASP A 78 11.46 9.80 11.56
C ASP A 78 11.36 8.90 12.79
N LEU A 79 11.83 9.37 13.96
CA LEU A 79 11.66 8.68 15.23
C LEU A 79 10.17 8.50 15.60
N TYR A 80 9.37 9.54 15.41
CA TYR A 80 7.93 9.50 15.65
C TYR A 80 7.24 8.44 14.77
N LYS A 81 7.56 8.41 13.47
CA LYS A 81 7.08 7.38 12.54
C LYS A 81 7.50 5.98 12.94
N SER A 82 8.80 5.79 13.20
CA SER A 82 9.37 4.51 13.60
C SER A 82 8.71 3.95 14.86
N ARG A 83 8.62 4.76 15.92
CA ARG A 83 8.00 4.34 17.18
C ARG A 83 6.51 4.08 17.05
N PHE A 84 5.79 4.84 16.22
CA PHE A 84 4.38 4.53 15.96
C PHE A 84 4.23 3.14 15.32
N LYS A 85 4.97 2.85 14.24
CA LYS A 85 4.90 1.56 13.56
C LYS A 85 5.30 0.41 14.51
N GLN A 86 6.40 0.56 15.26
CA GLN A 86 6.90 -0.51 16.13
C GLN A 86 6.05 -0.69 17.40
N ASP A 87 5.83 0.38 18.16
CA ASP A 87 5.25 0.29 19.50
C ASP A 87 3.71 0.26 19.46
N VAL A 88 3.08 0.92 18.47
CA VAL A 88 1.62 1.01 18.36
C VAL A 88 1.09 -0.03 17.40
N VAL A 89 1.48 0.00 16.12
CA VAL A 89 1.00 -0.97 15.11
C VAL A 89 1.47 -2.39 15.46
N GLY A 90 2.71 -2.55 15.92
CA GLY A 90 3.24 -3.84 16.38
C GLY A 90 2.45 -4.43 17.56
N ALA A 91 2.09 -3.62 18.56
CA ALA A 91 1.22 -4.06 19.65
C ALA A 91 -0.19 -4.41 19.15
N ALA A 92 -0.66 -3.70 18.14
CA ALA A 92 -1.98 -3.93 17.56
C ALA A 92 -2.07 -5.27 16.82
N LEU A 93 -1.05 -5.59 16.03
CA LEU A 93 -0.86 -6.90 15.39
C LEU A 93 -0.85 -8.04 16.41
N ASN A 94 -0.09 -7.90 17.49
CA ASN A 94 0.03 -8.92 18.53
C ASN A 94 -1.33 -9.24 19.19
N ALA A 95 -2.23 -8.25 19.30
CA ALA A 95 -3.57 -8.49 19.83
C ALA A 95 -4.51 -9.17 18.81
N VAL A 96 -4.25 -9.06 17.50
CA VAL A 96 -4.97 -9.80 16.46
C VAL A 96 -4.54 -11.26 16.51
N ASP A 97 -3.23 -11.50 16.39
CA ASP A 97 -2.63 -12.83 16.53
C ASP A 97 -1.13 -12.70 16.86
N GLN A 98 -0.65 -13.47 17.83
CA GLN A 98 0.73 -13.39 18.33
C GLN A 98 1.78 -13.87 17.32
N THR A 99 1.37 -14.55 16.24
CA THR A 99 2.24 -14.97 15.14
C THR A 99 2.50 -13.86 14.13
N LEU A 100 1.76 -12.76 14.18
CA LEU A 100 1.95 -11.62 13.30
C LEU A 100 3.16 -10.81 13.71
N THR A 101 4.01 -10.49 12.74
CA THR A 101 5.17 -9.63 12.94
C THR A 101 5.21 -8.55 11.87
N LEU A 102 5.59 -7.33 12.26
CA LEU A 102 5.80 -6.19 11.37
C LEU A 102 7.28 -5.90 11.21
N ASP A 103 7.71 -5.77 9.96
CA ASP A 103 8.96 -5.13 9.57
C ASP A 103 8.62 -3.83 8.81
N PRO A 104 8.70 -2.66 9.47
CA PRO A 104 8.28 -1.38 8.89
C PRO A 104 9.08 -0.93 7.67
N TYR A 105 10.31 -1.43 7.50
CA TYR A 105 11.27 -0.89 6.53
C TYR A 105 11.46 -1.79 5.32
N ASN A 106 11.02 -3.03 5.41
CA ASN A 106 11.04 -3.98 4.32
C ASN A 106 9.62 -4.18 3.78
N GLY A 107 9.56 -4.84 2.63
CA GLY A 107 8.33 -5.07 1.90
C GLY A 107 8.52 -6.17 0.86
N ILE A 108 7.63 -6.22 -0.12
CA ILE A 108 7.71 -7.21 -1.20
C ILE A 108 8.73 -6.74 -2.22
N LEU A 109 9.70 -7.59 -2.56
CA LEU A 109 10.74 -7.21 -3.53
C LEU A 109 10.14 -6.93 -4.90
N GLU A 110 10.66 -5.93 -5.62
CA GLU A 110 10.21 -5.61 -6.98
C GLU A 110 10.27 -6.83 -7.92
N ALA A 111 11.30 -7.67 -7.75
CA ALA A 111 11.44 -8.91 -8.51
C ALA A 111 10.28 -9.90 -8.24
N GLU A 112 9.82 -10.00 -6.99
CA GLU A 112 8.67 -10.81 -6.61
C GLU A 112 7.36 -10.20 -7.14
N PHE A 113 7.20 -8.88 -7.02
CA PHE A 113 6.06 -8.16 -7.59
C PHE A 113 5.95 -8.40 -9.11
N ARG A 114 7.05 -8.31 -9.86
CA ARG A 114 7.08 -8.62 -11.30
C ARG A 114 6.82 -10.11 -11.55
N PHE A 115 7.41 -11.00 -10.74
CA PHE A 115 7.19 -12.44 -10.83
C PHE A 115 5.73 -12.84 -10.61
N SER A 116 5.00 -12.11 -9.76
CA SER A 116 3.58 -12.36 -9.49
C SER A 116 2.70 -12.24 -10.74
N GLN A 117 3.10 -11.47 -11.76
CA GLN A 117 2.30 -11.17 -12.95
C GLN A 117 0.89 -10.58 -12.68
N LEU A 118 0.67 -10.03 -11.48
CA LEU A 118 -0.54 -9.28 -11.12
C LEU A 118 -0.82 -8.18 -12.15
N PHE A 119 0.24 -7.54 -12.64
CA PHE A 119 0.20 -6.48 -13.64
C PHE A 119 1.06 -6.83 -14.85
N THR A 120 0.73 -6.26 -16.01
CA THR A 120 1.47 -6.45 -17.28
C THR A 120 2.52 -5.36 -17.53
N THR A 121 2.37 -4.21 -16.87
CA THR A 121 3.31 -3.10 -16.95
C THR A 121 4.41 -3.28 -15.93
N GLU A 122 5.65 -3.05 -16.34
CA GLU A 122 6.80 -3.06 -15.42
C GLU A 122 6.96 -1.69 -14.76
N PRO A 123 7.29 -1.62 -13.46
CA PRO A 123 7.53 -0.36 -12.79
C PRO A 123 8.84 0.30 -13.26
N ASP A 124 8.78 1.61 -13.51
CA ASP A 124 9.97 2.48 -13.62
C ASP A 124 10.41 3.01 -12.25
N ARG A 125 9.49 3.02 -11.28
CA ARG A 125 9.73 3.33 -9.87
C ARG A 125 8.96 2.36 -9.00
N TYR A 126 9.61 1.86 -7.97
CA TYR A 126 9.03 0.91 -7.03
C TYR A 126 9.41 1.27 -5.60
N HIS A 127 8.42 1.34 -4.73
CA HIS A 127 8.59 1.51 -3.29
C HIS A 127 7.70 0.51 -2.56
N THR A 128 8.19 -0.02 -1.45
CA THR A 128 7.45 -0.94 -0.60
C THR A 128 7.88 -0.74 0.85
N GLU A 129 6.94 -0.92 1.77
CA GLU A 129 7.15 -0.80 3.21
C GLU A 129 6.10 -1.64 3.96
N ASP A 130 6.21 -1.67 5.29
CA ASP A 130 5.22 -2.29 6.19
C ASP A 130 4.94 -3.78 5.91
N LEU A 131 6.02 -4.57 5.80
CA LEU A 131 5.91 -6.02 5.67
C LEU A 131 5.32 -6.62 6.94
N VAL A 132 4.11 -7.14 6.84
CA VAL A 132 3.50 -7.99 7.86
C VAL A 132 3.63 -9.44 7.43
N THR A 133 4.15 -10.29 8.30
CA THR A 133 4.24 -11.74 8.08
C THR A 133 3.45 -12.49 9.13
N GLY A 134 2.83 -13.60 8.75
CA GLY A 134 2.01 -14.40 9.64
C GLY A 134 1.91 -15.86 9.22
N LYS A 135 1.35 -16.67 10.11
CA LYS A 135 1.05 -18.07 9.81
C LYS A 135 -0.21 -18.53 10.53
N ILE A 136 -1.21 -18.94 9.76
CA ILE A 136 -2.44 -19.54 10.30
C ILE A 136 -2.38 -21.03 9.98
N ASP A 137 -2.41 -21.86 11.02
CA ASP A 137 -2.25 -23.32 10.95
C ASP A 137 -1.02 -23.77 10.13
N LYS A 138 -1.25 -24.08 8.85
CA LYS A 138 -0.26 -24.62 7.92
C LYS A 138 0.10 -23.62 6.82
N THR A 139 -0.56 -22.48 6.74
CA THR A 139 -0.44 -21.51 5.65
C THR A 139 0.32 -20.30 6.14
N SER A 140 1.51 -20.11 5.58
CA SER A 140 2.26 -18.88 5.76
C SER A 140 1.72 -17.83 4.80
N PHE A 141 1.67 -16.59 5.25
CA PHE A 141 1.29 -15.46 4.43
C PHE A 141 2.07 -14.23 4.84
N TYR A 142 2.13 -13.27 3.95
CA TYR A 142 2.68 -11.96 4.22
C TYR A 142 2.04 -10.95 3.30
N PHE A 143 2.05 -9.68 3.71
CA PHE A 143 1.61 -8.58 2.87
C PHE A 143 2.42 -7.34 3.18
N ALA A 144 2.50 -6.44 2.21
CA ALA A 144 3.21 -5.18 2.36
C ALA A 144 2.51 -4.10 1.55
N GLU A 145 2.73 -2.84 1.93
CA GLU A 145 2.37 -1.72 1.09
C GLU A 145 3.31 -1.67 -0.12
N VAL A 146 2.75 -1.40 -1.29
CA VAL A 146 3.45 -1.31 -2.57
C VAL A 146 2.96 -0.09 -3.32
N HIS A 147 3.91 0.74 -3.73
CA HIS A 147 3.71 1.82 -4.69
C HIS A 147 4.60 1.59 -5.91
N ALA A 148 3.99 1.12 -6.99
CA ALA A 148 4.62 0.84 -8.27
C ALA A 148 4.12 1.85 -9.31
N GLU A 149 5.04 2.58 -9.95
CA GLU A 149 4.73 3.61 -10.92
C GLU A 149 5.47 3.36 -12.25
N TYR A 150 4.86 3.76 -13.36
CA TYR A 150 5.50 3.82 -14.66
C TYR A 150 5.46 5.23 -15.24
N LYS A 151 6.40 5.50 -16.13
CA LYS A 151 6.66 6.80 -16.72
C LYS A 151 6.10 6.86 -18.13
N THR A 152 5.26 7.86 -18.40
CA THR A 152 4.85 8.22 -19.77
C THR A 152 5.55 9.50 -20.17
N GLU A 153 6.10 9.52 -21.39
CA GLU A 153 6.74 10.70 -21.95
C GLU A 153 6.05 11.15 -23.22
N THR A 154 5.57 12.38 -23.23
CA THR A 154 4.89 12.97 -24.38
C THR A 154 5.69 14.16 -24.88
N GLN A 155 5.97 14.19 -26.18
CA GLN A 155 6.56 15.37 -26.83
C GLN A 155 5.46 16.39 -27.09
N THR A 156 5.58 17.57 -26.47
CA THR A 156 4.66 18.69 -26.67
C THR A 156 5.35 19.81 -27.44
N LYS A 157 4.56 20.77 -27.94
CA LYS A 157 5.10 21.98 -28.58
C LYS A 157 6.05 22.79 -27.69
N ASN A 158 5.97 22.61 -26.36
CA ASN A 158 6.75 23.34 -25.36
C ASN A 158 7.87 22.48 -24.72
N GLY A 159 8.12 21.27 -25.25
CA GLY A 159 9.16 20.37 -24.76
C GLY A 159 8.64 19.00 -24.32
N ARG A 160 9.50 18.26 -23.59
CA ARG A 160 9.22 16.91 -23.08
C ARG A 160 8.39 17.01 -21.80
N GLN A 161 7.19 16.45 -21.79
CA GLN A 161 6.37 16.28 -20.60
C GLN A 161 6.52 14.86 -20.07
N VAL A 162 6.88 14.75 -18.78
CA VAL A 162 6.99 13.48 -18.06
C VAL A 162 5.82 13.37 -17.11
N THR A 163 5.06 12.28 -17.20
CA THR A 163 3.96 11.95 -16.28
C THR A 163 4.24 10.60 -15.64
N TRP A 164 4.15 10.54 -14.31
CA TRP A 164 4.16 9.30 -13.54
C TRP A 164 2.72 8.81 -13.35
N ASN A 165 2.50 7.51 -13.53
CA ASN A 165 1.19 6.89 -13.41
C ASN A 165 1.32 5.64 -12.54
N ASP A 166 0.35 5.44 -11.66
CA ASP A 166 0.33 4.28 -10.77
C ASP A 166 0.01 2.99 -11.54
N ILE A 167 0.85 1.98 -11.38
CA ILE A 167 0.51 0.58 -11.68
C ILE A 167 -0.31 0.03 -10.52
N LEU A 168 0.21 0.23 -9.30
CA LEU A 168 -0.44 -0.09 -8.04
C LEU A 168 -0.02 0.93 -7.00
N LYS A 169 -0.99 1.45 -6.27
CA LYS A 169 -0.80 2.03 -4.95
C LYS A 169 -1.74 1.27 -4.01
N GLY A 170 -1.19 0.51 -3.07
CA GLY A 170 -2.00 -0.30 -2.16
C GLY A 170 -1.23 -1.47 -1.54
N ILE A 171 -1.94 -2.53 -1.17
CA ILE A 171 -1.35 -3.69 -0.49
C ILE A 171 -1.22 -4.85 -1.47
N VAL A 172 -0.06 -5.52 -1.45
CA VAL A 172 0.10 -6.84 -2.06
C VAL A 172 0.12 -7.89 -0.96
N PHE A 173 -0.75 -8.88 -1.07
CA PHE A 173 -0.86 -10.02 -0.17
C PHE A 173 -0.39 -11.28 -0.88
N THR A 174 0.44 -12.07 -0.20
CA THR A 174 0.97 -13.34 -0.68
C THR A 174 0.68 -14.42 0.35
N ALA A 175 0.21 -15.59 -0.11
CA ALA A 175 0.03 -16.75 0.75
C ALA A 175 0.43 -18.05 0.06
N ASP A 176 0.90 -19.00 0.87
CA ASP A 176 1.20 -20.36 0.45
C ASP A 176 -0.07 -21.06 -0.02
N PHE A 177 -0.08 -21.55 -1.26
CA PHE A 177 -1.13 -22.40 -1.77
C PHE A 177 -0.70 -23.87 -1.68
N ASN A 178 -1.56 -24.71 -1.11
CA ASN A 178 -1.25 -26.13 -0.94
C ASN A 178 -1.63 -26.96 -2.18
N LYS A 179 -1.07 -26.55 -3.32
CA LYS A 179 -1.08 -27.28 -4.58
C LYS A 179 0.14 -26.85 -5.37
N HIS A 180 0.81 -27.80 -6.01
CA HIS A 180 1.84 -27.48 -6.98
C HIS A 180 1.18 -27.00 -8.28
N PHE A 181 1.54 -25.79 -8.71
CA PHE A 181 1.12 -25.23 -9.98
C PHE A 181 2.22 -25.44 -11.01
N ASN A 182 1.87 -26.02 -12.15
CA ASN A 182 2.77 -26.14 -13.29
C ASN A 182 2.61 -24.95 -14.25
N GLY A 183 1.44 -24.33 -14.27
CA GLY A 183 1.11 -23.15 -15.04
C GLY A 183 1.03 -21.87 -14.20
N VAL A 184 0.74 -20.78 -14.91
CA VAL A 184 0.43 -19.47 -14.34
C VAL A 184 -1.03 -19.18 -14.63
N THR A 185 -1.82 -18.88 -13.60
CA THR A 185 -3.21 -18.40 -13.73
C THR A 185 -3.31 -17.00 -13.15
N VAL A 186 -3.81 -16.03 -13.92
CA VAL A 186 -3.98 -14.63 -13.51
C VAL A 186 -5.45 -14.22 -13.66
N ILE A 187 -5.98 -13.55 -12.66
CA ILE A 187 -7.34 -13.00 -12.62
C ILE A 187 -7.22 -11.49 -12.60
N ARG A 188 -7.80 -10.82 -13.60
CA ARG A 188 -7.73 -9.37 -13.75
C ARG A 188 -9.13 -8.75 -13.75
N PRO A 189 -9.31 -7.55 -13.17
CA PRO A 189 -10.52 -6.76 -13.33
C PRO A 189 -10.94 -6.60 -14.79
N LYS A 190 -12.23 -6.75 -15.09
CA LYS A 190 -12.83 -6.23 -16.32
C LYS A 190 -12.99 -4.74 -16.15
N ASP A 191 -12.42 -3.96 -17.06
CA ASP A 191 -12.41 -2.49 -17.09
C ASP A 191 -13.75 -1.86 -16.66
N PHE A 192 -13.87 -1.55 -15.37
CA PHE A 192 -14.92 -0.70 -14.83
C PHE A 192 -14.28 0.45 -14.06
N GLY A 193 -14.01 1.53 -14.79
CA GLY A 193 -14.11 2.90 -14.27
C GLY A 193 -12.96 3.49 -13.42
N SER A 194 -11.92 2.74 -13.06
CA SER A 194 -10.73 3.31 -12.43
C SER A 194 -9.64 3.62 -13.46
N SER A 195 -8.79 4.61 -13.18
CA SER A 195 -7.59 4.93 -13.98
C SER A 195 -6.73 3.68 -14.27
N ILE A 196 -6.76 2.69 -13.38
CA ILE A 196 -6.06 1.41 -13.49
C ILE A 196 -6.60 0.54 -14.66
N GLY A 197 -7.89 0.64 -15.02
CA GLY A 197 -8.53 -0.12 -16.10
C GLY A 197 -7.91 0.14 -17.49
N ALA A 198 -7.61 1.39 -17.82
CA ALA A 198 -7.11 1.75 -19.16
C ALA A 198 -5.76 1.10 -19.55
N TRP A 199 -5.05 0.49 -18.60
CA TRP A 199 -3.73 -0.10 -18.80
C TRP A 199 -3.75 -1.63 -18.80
N PHE A 200 -4.78 -2.26 -18.21
CA PHE A 200 -4.96 -3.72 -18.27
C PHE A 200 -5.37 -4.20 -19.67
N SER A 201 -6.07 -3.37 -20.45
CA SER A 201 -6.59 -3.74 -21.77
C SER A 201 -5.63 -3.56 -22.95
N LYS A 202 -4.52 -2.82 -22.79
CA LYS A 202 -3.69 -2.44 -23.95
C LYS A 202 -2.53 -3.36 -24.29
N ASN A 203 -2.01 -4.13 -23.35
CA ASN A 203 -0.75 -4.85 -23.53
C ASN A 203 -0.79 -6.26 -22.91
N VAL A 204 -1.49 -7.20 -23.56
CA VAL A 204 -1.44 -8.62 -23.18
C VAL A 204 -0.20 -9.30 -23.80
N TYR A 205 1.00 -8.76 -23.53
CA TYR A 205 2.25 -9.31 -24.09
C TYR A 205 2.73 -10.60 -23.42
N SER A 206 2.09 -11.04 -22.33
CA SER A 206 2.38 -12.33 -21.68
C SER A 206 1.33 -13.42 -21.96
N PHE A 207 0.13 -13.07 -22.42
CA PHE A 207 -0.95 -14.02 -22.67
C PHE A 207 -1.72 -13.60 -23.94
N GLY A 208 -1.59 -14.33 -25.05
CA GLY A 208 -2.43 -14.02 -26.22
C GLY A 208 -3.91 -14.33 -25.95
N ASP A 209 -4.83 -13.92 -26.85
CA ASP A 209 -6.28 -14.22 -26.78
C ASP A 209 -6.59 -15.71 -26.52
N LYS A 210 -5.68 -16.61 -26.93
CA LYS A 210 -5.79 -18.07 -26.74
C LYS A 210 -5.65 -18.54 -25.29
N ASN A 211 -5.21 -17.68 -24.38
CA ASN A 211 -4.98 -18.02 -22.99
C ASN A 211 -6.12 -17.58 -22.06
N VAL A 212 -7.18 -16.98 -22.61
CA VAL A 212 -8.39 -16.66 -21.84
C VAL A 212 -9.09 -17.96 -21.43
N VAL A 213 -9.44 -18.08 -20.16
CA VAL A 213 -10.17 -19.23 -19.61
C VAL A 213 -11.62 -18.84 -19.41
N GLU A 214 -12.52 -19.49 -20.16
CA GLU A 214 -13.96 -19.35 -19.95
C GLU A 214 -14.41 -20.23 -18.78
N LEU A 215 -15.09 -19.62 -17.81
CA LEU A 215 -15.59 -20.23 -16.58
C LEU A 215 -17.12 -20.14 -16.53
N GLU A 216 -17.77 -21.08 -15.86
CA GLU A 216 -19.24 -21.17 -15.77
C GLU A 216 -19.80 -20.42 -14.54
N ASN A 217 -19.32 -19.20 -14.29
CA ASN A 217 -19.82 -18.34 -13.21
C ASN A 217 -20.03 -16.91 -13.70
N ASP A 218 -21.27 -16.57 -14.01
CA ASP A 218 -21.64 -15.26 -14.58
C ASP A 218 -21.33 -14.09 -13.64
N ALA A 219 -21.52 -14.27 -12.32
CA ALA A 219 -21.26 -13.23 -11.34
C ALA A 219 -19.76 -12.89 -11.27
N PHE A 220 -18.90 -13.91 -11.23
CA PHE A 220 -17.46 -13.76 -11.28
C PHE A 220 -16.99 -13.16 -12.62
N ASN A 221 -17.49 -13.72 -13.73
CA ASN A 221 -17.18 -13.25 -15.07
C ASN A 221 -17.65 -11.82 -15.34
N LYS A 222 -18.57 -11.26 -14.57
CA LYS A 222 -18.94 -9.85 -14.70
C LYS A 222 -17.79 -8.92 -14.31
N ASN A 223 -17.04 -9.30 -13.28
CA ASN A 223 -16.00 -8.47 -12.67
C ASN A 223 -14.60 -8.83 -13.14
N PHE A 224 -14.38 -10.05 -13.64
CA PHE A 224 -13.04 -10.56 -13.92
C PHE A 224 -12.87 -11.20 -15.31
N VAL A 225 -11.65 -11.13 -15.84
CA VAL A 225 -11.13 -11.97 -16.92
C VAL A 225 -10.04 -12.88 -16.35
N VAL A 226 -10.03 -14.14 -16.75
CA VAL A 226 -9.01 -15.12 -16.35
C VAL A 226 -8.12 -15.45 -17.53
N TYR A 227 -6.81 -15.38 -17.30
CA TYR A 227 -5.78 -15.84 -18.22
C TYR A 227 -5.02 -17.00 -17.59
N SER A 228 -4.69 -18.03 -18.37
CA SER A 228 -3.85 -19.12 -17.89
C SER A 228 -2.99 -19.72 -18.99
N THR A 229 -1.80 -20.22 -18.61
CA THR A 229 -0.97 -21.06 -19.48
C THR A 229 -1.47 -22.51 -19.54
N ASP A 230 -2.32 -22.91 -18.59
CA ASP A 230 -2.97 -24.22 -18.53
C ASP A 230 -4.44 -24.04 -18.12
N GLN A 231 -5.35 -24.21 -19.09
CA GLN A 231 -6.78 -24.01 -18.84
C GLN A 231 -7.39 -25.10 -17.96
N ILE A 232 -6.80 -26.30 -17.93
CA ILE A 232 -7.28 -27.40 -17.10
C ILE A 232 -6.90 -27.10 -15.65
N GLU A 233 -5.63 -26.75 -15.41
CA GLU A 233 -5.15 -26.36 -14.09
C GLU A 233 -5.91 -25.15 -13.54
N ALA A 234 -6.20 -24.14 -14.38
CA ALA A 234 -6.99 -22.98 -14.00
C ALA A 234 -8.38 -23.35 -13.49
N ARG A 235 -9.10 -24.28 -14.14
CA ARG A 235 -10.42 -24.76 -13.68
C ARG A 235 -10.34 -25.58 -12.40
N TYR A 236 -9.22 -26.25 -12.17
CA TYR A 236 -8.95 -26.90 -10.88
C TYR A 236 -8.62 -25.94 -9.75
N ILE A 237 -8.06 -24.76 -10.04
CA ILE A 237 -7.83 -23.70 -9.05
C ILE A 237 -9.14 -22.96 -8.78
N LEU A 238 -9.81 -22.52 -9.85
CA LEU A 238 -11.02 -21.69 -9.82
C LEU A 238 -12.27 -22.55 -9.80
N THR A 239 -12.39 -23.35 -8.76
CA THR A 239 -13.64 -24.04 -8.44
C THR A 239 -14.77 -23.02 -8.17
N PRO A 240 -16.06 -23.40 -8.32
CA PRO A 240 -17.17 -22.51 -8.01
C PRO A 240 -17.06 -21.81 -6.64
N ALA A 241 -16.67 -22.57 -5.60
CA ALA A 241 -16.48 -22.03 -4.26
C ALA A 241 -15.34 -20.99 -4.18
N ILE A 242 -14.21 -21.20 -4.87
CA ILE A 242 -13.12 -20.22 -4.91
C ILE A 242 -13.55 -18.96 -5.67
N MET A 243 -14.27 -19.10 -6.78
CA MET A 243 -14.79 -17.94 -7.52
C MET A 243 -15.77 -17.11 -6.68
N GLU A 244 -16.66 -17.74 -5.93
CA GLU A 244 -17.57 -17.06 -5.01
C GLU A 244 -16.81 -16.32 -3.91
N ARG A 245 -15.83 -16.98 -3.27
CA ARG A 245 -14.99 -16.36 -2.23
C ARG A 245 -14.16 -15.17 -2.75
N ILE A 246 -13.64 -15.26 -3.98
CA ILE A 246 -12.97 -14.12 -4.63
C ILE A 246 -13.97 -12.99 -4.89
N GLY A 247 -15.20 -13.31 -5.30
CA GLY A 247 -16.29 -12.34 -5.42
C GLY A 247 -16.57 -11.60 -4.11
N ASP A 248 -16.77 -12.34 -3.01
CA ASP A 248 -17.05 -11.79 -1.68
C ASP A 248 -15.87 -10.94 -1.14
N LEU A 249 -14.63 -11.37 -1.41
CA LEU A 249 -13.43 -10.59 -1.12
C LEU A 249 -13.42 -9.28 -1.90
N ASN A 250 -13.74 -9.33 -3.18
CA ASN A 250 -13.77 -8.16 -4.05
C ASN A 250 -14.86 -7.15 -3.65
N GLU A 251 -16.04 -7.62 -3.25
CA GLU A 251 -17.14 -6.74 -2.79
C GLU A 251 -16.81 -5.97 -1.50
N ARG A 252 -15.92 -6.51 -0.66
CA ARG A 252 -15.45 -5.85 0.57
C ARG A 252 -14.19 -5.02 0.36
N SER A 253 -13.61 -5.07 -0.83
CA SER A 253 -12.44 -4.29 -1.20
C SER A 253 -12.86 -2.91 -1.71
N ALA A 254 -12.04 -1.89 -1.47
CA ALA A 254 -12.33 -0.53 -1.94
C ALA A 254 -12.34 -0.42 -3.48
N TYR A 255 -11.49 -1.21 -4.14
CA TYR A 255 -11.36 -1.31 -5.59
C TYR A 255 -11.26 -2.77 -6.00
N THR A 256 -11.51 -3.03 -7.29
CA THR A 256 -11.45 -4.39 -7.82
C THR A 256 -10.04 -4.96 -7.68
N VAL A 257 -9.94 -6.13 -7.05
CA VAL A 257 -8.65 -6.79 -6.78
C VAL A 257 -8.08 -7.46 -8.03
N SER A 258 -6.77 -7.70 -8.05
CA SER A 258 -6.13 -8.58 -9.04
C SER A 258 -5.52 -9.77 -8.33
N LEU A 259 -5.53 -10.95 -8.93
CA LEU A 259 -4.98 -12.15 -8.32
C LEU A 259 -4.08 -12.91 -9.29
N SER A 260 -3.12 -13.64 -8.76
CA SER A 260 -2.37 -14.62 -9.55
C SER A 260 -2.02 -15.85 -8.72
N PHE A 261 -1.91 -16.97 -9.42
CA PHE A 261 -1.48 -18.26 -8.89
C PHE A 261 -0.25 -18.69 -9.69
N ILE A 262 0.91 -18.69 -9.03
CA ILE A 262 2.19 -19.04 -9.63
C ILE A 262 3.10 -19.69 -8.59
N ASN A 263 3.77 -20.78 -8.98
CA ASN A 263 4.76 -21.49 -8.16
C ASN A 263 4.26 -21.87 -6.75
N SER A 264 3.04 -22.40 -6.66
CA SER A 264 2.38 -22.77 -5.38
C SER A 264 2.12 -21.59 -4.43
N SER A 265 2.17 -20.34 -4.93
CA SER A 265 1.80 -19.14 -4.18
C SER A 265 0.59 -18.48 -4.83
N MET A 266 -0.24 -17.87 -4.00
CA MET A 266 -1.31 -16.98 -4.43
C MET A 266 -0.91 -15.55 -4.07
N TYR A 267 -1.01 -14.65 -5.04
CA TYR A 267 -0.80 -13.21 -4.86
C TYR A 267 -2.12 -12.49 -5.08
N ILE A 268 -2.36 -11.44 -4.30
CA ILE A 268 -3.53 -10.56 -4.43
C ILE A 268 -3.05 -9.11 -4.34
N ALA A 269 -3.42 -8.28 -5.29
CA ALA A 269 -3.26 -6.84 -5.19
C ALA A 269 -4.58 -6.19 -4.78
N PHE A 270 -4.52 -5.39 -3.73
CA PHE A 270 -5.58 -4.53 -3.23
C PHE A 270 -5.21 -3.08 -3.52
N PRO A 271 -5.73 -2.45 -4.59
CA PRO A 271 -5.56 -1.02 -4.79
C PRO A 271 -6.20 -0.24 -3.65
N LEU A 272 -5.57 0.85 -3.22
CA LEU A 272 -6.00 1.72 -2.13
C LEU A 272 -5.76 3.19 -2.52
N ASP A 273 -6.50 4.12 -1.92
CA ASP A 273 -6.37 5.56 -2.17
C ASP A 273 -5.43 6.27 -1.16
N GLN A 274 -5.17 5.61 -0.03
CA GLN A 274 -4.34 6.10 1.07
C GLN A 274 -3.33 5.05 1.54
N ASN A 275 -2.29 5.52 2.21
CA ASN A 275 -1.35 4.67 2.94
C ASN A 275 -1.94 4.36 4.32
N TYR A 276 -1.72 3.15 4.79
CA TYR A 276 -2.03 2.66 6.14
C TYR A 276 -0.76 2.65 6.98
N PHE A 277 -0.89 2.44 8.29
CA PHE A 277 0.23 2.32 9.23
C PHE A 277 1.10 3.58 9.39
N GLU A 278 0.69 4.71 8.81
CA GLU A 278 1.35 6.01 8.97
C GLU A 278 0.72 6.81 10.11
N PRO A 279 1.52 7.36 11.06
CA PRO A 279 0.95 8.15 12.13
C PRO A 279 0.39 9.49 11.63
N PRO A 280 -0.79 9.91 12.10
CA PRO A 280 -1.34 11.21 11.72
C PRO A 280 -0.54 12.35 12.37
N VAL A 281 0.00 13.24 11.55
CA VAL A 281 0.72 14.43 12.05
C VAL A 281 -0.26 15.50 12.55
N PHE A 282 -1.42 15.65 11.90
CA PHE A 282 -2.38 16.73 12.19
C PHE A 282 -3.62 16.30 12.99
N LYS A 283 -3.70 15.04 13.40
CA LYS A 283 -4.76 14.53 14.30
C LYS A 283 -4.12 14.03 15.60
N SER A 284 -4.90 14.03 16.68
CA SER A 284 -4.45 13.54 17.99
C SER A 284 -4.29 12.02 17.97
N LEU A 285 -3.21 11.50 18.56
CA LEU A 285 -3.04 10.07 18.81
C LEU A 285 -3.88 9.55 19.99
N LEU A 286 -4.56 10.44 20.71
CA LEU A 286 -5.45 10.08 21.80
C LEU A 286 -6.92 10.00 21.35
N ALA A 287 -7.16 10.05 20.05
CA ALA A 287 -8.48 9.87 19.48
C ALA A 287 -8.90 8.38 19.62
N PRO A 288 -10.15 8.09 20.03
CA PRO A 288 -10.59 6.72 20.29
C PRO A 288 -10.63 5.85 19.02
N ASP A 289 -10.78 6.48 17.85
CA ASP A 289 -10.89 5.88 16.52
C ASP A 289 -9.56 5.89 15.75
N LEU A 290 -8.44 6.25 16.41
CA LEU A 290 -7.14 6.46 15.76
C LEU A 290 -6.72 5.29 14.85
N LEU A 291 -6.87 4.07 15.36
CA LEU A 291 -6.36 2.85 14.72
C LEU A 291 -7.46 2.09 13.97
N ASP A 292 -8.69 2.60 13.91
CA ASP A 292 -9.82 1.83 13.37
C ASP A 292 -9.57 1.39 11.92
N ASN A 293 -9.02 2.28 11.10
CA ASN A 293 -8.70 1.97 9.71
C ASN A 293 -7.56 0.94 9.61
N ASP A 294 -6.45 1.16 10.31
CA ASP A 294 -5.29 0.24 10.32
C ASP A 294 -5.69 -1.15 10.85
N MET A 295 -6.49 -1.21 11.92
CA MET A 295 -6.96 -2.47 12.48
C MET A 295 -7.95 -3.17 11.56
N SER A 296 -8.81 -2.41 10.88
CA SER A 296 -9.74 -2.99 9.93
C SER A 296 -9.02 -3.63 8.75
N ILE A 297 -7.97 -2.98 8.21
CA ILE A 297 -7.20 -3.53 7.10
C ILE A 297 -6.35 -4.71 7.56
N LEU A 298 -5.73 -4.66 8.75
CA LEU A 298 -4.96 -5.78 9.29
C LEU A 298 -5.83 -7.01 9.49
N LYS A 299 -7.00 -6.82 10.10
CA LYS A 299 -7.94 -7.91 10.30
C LYS A 299 -8.44 -8.46 8.97
N PHE A 300 -8.77 -7.59 8.03
CA PHE A 300 -9.16 -8.01 6.68
C PHE A 300 -8.07 -8.86 6.03
N MET A 301 -6.81 -8.44 6.06
CA MET A 301 -5.68 -9.20 5.50
C MET A 301 -5.47 -10.54 6.21
N TYR A 302 -5.60 -10.57 7.53
CA TYR A 302 -5.52 -11.80 8.33
C TYR A 302 -6.65 -12.79 7.96
N ASP A 303 -7.88 -12.29 7.83
CA ASP A 303 -9.07 -13.12 7.57
C ASP A 303 -9.06 -13.73 6.16
N ILE A 304 -8.32 -13.17 5.18
CA ILE A 304 -8.19 -13.72 3.81
C ILE A 304 -7.83 -15.20 3.81
N VAL A 305 -6.95 -15.64 4.71
CA VAL A 305 -6.50 -17.05 4.76
C VAL A 305 -7.66 -17.99 5.07
N HIS A 306 -8.58 -17.57 5.95
CA HIS A 306 -9.78 -18.32 6.29
C HIS A 306 -10.85 -18.20 5.20
N GLU A 307 -11.04 -17.00 4.66
CA GLU A 307 -12.08 -16.71 3.66
C GLU A 307 -11.84 -17.41 2.34
N LEU A 308 -10.58 -17.45 1.89
CA LEU A 308 -10.16 -18.21 0.71
C LEU A 308 -9.87 -19.68 1.03
N ASP A 309 -10.03 -20.09 2.30
CA ASP A 309 -9.89 -21.47 2.78
C ASP A 309 -8.56 -22.11 2.38
N LEU A 310 -7.50 -21.32 2.49
CA LEU A 310 -6.17 -21.72 2.06
C LEU A 310 -5.64 -22.87 2.92
N ASN A 311 -6.19 -23.07 4.11
CA ASN A 311 -5.83 -24.15 5.03
C ASN A 311 -6.38 -25.52 4.62
N THR A 312 -7.37 -25.60 3.73
CA THR A 312 -7.89 -26.91 3.32
C THR A 312 -6.86 -27.63 2.46
N ARG A 313 -6.18 -28.58 3.09
CA ARG A 313 -5.16 -29.44 2.49
C ARG A 313 -5.83 -30.61 1.76
N ILE A 314 -6.53 -30.33 0.66
CA ILE A 314 -7.15 -31.40 -0.16
C ILE A 314 -6.07 -32.24 -0.87
N TRP A 315 -4.83 -31.73 -0.95
CA TRP A 315 -3.75 -32.30 -1.75
C TRP A 315 -2.44 -32.35 -0.95
N THR A 316 -1.88 -33.53 -0.69
CA THR A 316 -0.53 -33.63 -0.12
C THR A 316 0.51 -33.20 -1.14
N LYS A 317 1.35 -32.23 -0.79
CA LYS A 317 2.63 -31.99 -1.47
C LYS A 317 3.45 -33.28 -1.36
N GLN A 318 3.81 -33.90 -2.48
CA GLN A 318 4.77 -35.01 -2.51
C GLN A 318 6.18 -34.44 -2.41
#